data_AF-A0A545BCC9-F1
#
_entry.id   AF-A0A545BCC9-F1
#
_cell.length_a   1.000
_cell.length_b   1.000
_cell.length_c   1.000
_cell.angle_alpha   90.00
_cell.angle_beta   90.00
_cell.angle_gamma   90.00
#
_symmetry.space_group_name_H-M   'P 1'
#
loop_
_entity.id
_entity.type
_entity.pdbx_description
1 polymer ?
#
loop_
_entity_poly.entity_id
_entity_poly.type
_entity_poly.pdbx_seq_one_letter_code
_entity_poly.pdbx_strand_id
1 'polypeptide(L)'
;MADDFSCTIHQRLRPRGFRGCTVFDCFGAGQVVSQHTFAGTSWTQDPSSMSSMFAVFKVVRQLHEMLWYLAEARQRTFDPELAAAADHLSEGVVAAAQGDASTVLATDVETLHGEVRALLVEVSEDTRASYGAEDQQTPDGGLQPGADLMGANLANQRLCGSDLRGAYLIGANLRKSDLTAVDLLGADLRGAQLHGADLSRALYVTQPQINAAEGDPHTLLPPRLTKPAHW
;
A
#
# COMPACT_ATOMS: atom_id res chain seq x y z
N MET A 1 15.62 -21.15 -8.22
CA MET A 1 16.49 -19.97 -8.36
C MET A 1 17.14 -20.03 -9.72
N ALA A 2 17.27 -18.88 -10.37
CA ALA A 2 18.16 -18.75 -11.53
C ALA A 2 19.62 -18.63 -11.07
N ASP A 3 20.52 -18.63 -12.04
CA ASP A 3 21.97 -18.53 -11.83
C ASP A 3 22.40 -17.20 -11.18
N ASP A 4 21.51 -16.20 -11.19
CA ASP A 4 21.67 -14.89 -10.54
C ASP A 4 21.01 -14.81 -9.15
N PHE A 5 20.64 -15.95 -8.56
CA PHE A 5 19.92 -16.05 -7.29
C PHE A 5 18.51 -15.42 -7.30
N SER A 6 18.00 -14.98 -8.45
CA SER A 6 16.63 -14.48 -8.56
C SER A 6 15.61 -15.60 -8.35
N CYS A 7 14.50 -15.22 -7.72
CA CYS A 7 13.41 -16.13 -7.42
C CYS A 7 12.54 -16.35 -8.68
N THR A 8 12.89 -17.36 -9.50
CA THR A 8 12.18 -17.68 -10.75
C THR A 8 10.78 -18.28 -10.57
N ILE A 9 10.39 -18.63 -9.34
CA ILE A 9 9.09 -19.24 -9.07
C ILE A 9 7.94 -18.26 -9.31
N HIS A 10 8.13 -16.96 -9.10
CA HIS A 10 7.07 -15.95 -9.20
C HIS A 10 6.44 -15.89 -10.60
N GLN A 11 7.23 -16.15 -11.66
CA GLN A 11 6.73 -16.25 -13.04
C GLN A 11 5.79 -17.43 -13.26
N ARG A 12 5.86 -18.46 -12.40
CA ARG A 12 5.08 -19.70 -12.49
C ARG A 12 3.99 -19.82 -11.43
N LEU A 13 4.01 -18.98 -10.38
CA LEU A 13 3.02 -19.04 -9.29
C LEU A 13 1.60 -18.77 -9.80
N ARG A 14 1.40 -17.69 -10.58
CA ARG A 14 0.09 -17.32 -11.13
C ARG A 14 -0.52 -18.38 -12.05
N PRO A 15 0.18 -18.88 -13.09
CA PRO A 15 -0.33 -19.96 -13.95
C PRO A 15 -0.68 -21.25 -13.18
N ARG A 16 -0.04 -21.49 -12.03
CA ARG A 16 -0.31 -22.64 -11.15
C ARG A 16 -1.43 -22.39 -10.12
N GLY A 17 -2.14 -21.26 -10.21
CA GLY A 17 -3.25 -20.93 -9.32
C GLY A 17 -2.85 -20.20 -8.03
N PHE A 18 -1.56 -19.98 -7.77
CA PHE A 18 -1.06 -19.29 -6.57
C PHE A 18 -1.07 -17.76 -6.74
N ARG A 19 -2.23 -17.19 -7.12
CA ARG A 19 -2.37 -15.75 -7.37
C ARG A 19 -2.00 -14.91 -6.13
N GLY A 20 -2.46 -15.32 -4.94
CA GLY A 20 -2.16 -14.62 -3.68
C GLY A 20 -0.67 -14.57 -3.33
N CYS A 21 0.12 -15.58 -3.73
CA CYS A 21 1.56 -15.64 -3.47
C CYS A 21 2.38 -14.67 -4.34
N THR A 22 1.75 -13.99 -5.31
CA THR A 22 2.41 -12.99 -6.18
C THR A 22 2.19 -11.55 -5.76
N VAL A 23 1.41 -11.34 -4.69
CA VAL A 23 1.01 -10.01 -4.22
C VAL A 23 1.95 -9.44 -3.16
N PHE A 24 2.77 -10.29 -2.53
CA PHE A 24 3.64 -9.88 -1.44
C PHE A 24 4.70 -8.85 -1.88
N ASP A 25 4.85 -7.81 -1.06
CA ASP A 25 5.95 -6.85 -1.10
C ASP A 25 6.45 -6.64 0.33
N CYS A 26 7.76 -6.44 0.47
CA CYS A 26 8.39 -6.14 1.75
C CYS A 26 8.70 -4.65 1.93
N PHE A 27 8.44 -3.80 0.93
CA PHE A 27 8.72 -2.35 0.97
C PHE A 27 10.20 -2.03 1.28
N GLY A 28 11.12 -2.95 0.93
CA GLY A 28 12.54 -2.84 1.24
C GLY A 28 12.96 -3.32 2.63
N ALA A 29 12.04 -3.75 3.49
CA ALA A 29 12.34 -4.20 4.85
C ALA A 29 13.36 -5.35 4.91
N GLY A 30 13.32 -6.27 3.93
CA GLY A 30 14.27 -7.39 3.88
C GLY A 30 15.72 -6.95 3.75
N GLN A 31 15.97 -5.87 3.00
CA GLN A 31 17.31 -5.30 2.85
C GLN A 31 17.79 -4.69 4.17
N VAL A 32 16.92 -3.95 4.86
CA VAL A 32 17.24 -3.34 6.16
C VAL A 32 17.56 -4.40 7.20
N VAL A 33 16.70 -5.41 7.34
CA VAL A 33 16.92 -6.48 8.33
C VAL A 33 18.20 -7.24 8.03
N SER A 34 18.39 -7.68 6.78
CA SER A 34 19.54 -8.52 6.44
C SER A 34 20.86 -7.76 6.51
N GLN A 35 20.95 -6.56 5.93
CA GLN A 35 22.22 -5.83 5.81
C GLN A 35 22.51 -4.93 7.00
N HIS A 36 21.49 -4.29 7.59
CA HIS A 36 21.69 -3.33 8.67
C HIS A 36 21.53 -4.01 10.04
N THR A 37 20.37 -4.60 10.33
CA THR A 37 20.11 -5.15 11.68
C THR A 37 20.96 -6.38 12.00
N PHE A 38 21.22 -7.25 11.02
CA PHE A 38 22.01 -8.47 11.19
C PHE A 38 23.37 -8.46 10.45
N ALA A 39 23.81 -7.28 9.98
CA ALA A 39 25.14 -7.06 9.40
C ALA A 39 25.53 -8.06 8.28
N GLY A 40 24.56 -8.50 7.48
CA GLY A 40 24.74 -9.46 6.39
C GLY A 40 24.81 -10.93 6.81
N THR A 41 24.71 -11.25 8.11
CA THR A 41 24.74 -12.63 8.62
C THR A 41 23.38 -13.30 8.41
N SER A 42 23.34 -14.39 7.65
CA SER A 42 22.12 -15.15 7.43
C SER A 42 21.78 -16.02 8.65
N TRP A 43 20.49 -16.21 8.93
CA TRP A 43 20.04 -17.20 9.92
C TRP A 43 20.45 -18.64 9.58
N THR A 44 20.79 -18.93 8.32
CA THR A 44 21.38 -20.24 7.94
C THR A 44 22.83 -20.39 8.41
N GLN A 45 23.56 -19.28 8.56
CA GLN A 45 24.92 -19.24 9.09
C GLN A 45 24.92 -19.17 10.62
N ASP A 46 23.96 -18.45 11.20
CA ASP A 46 23.69 -18.42 12.64
C ASP A 46 22.22 -18.79 12.93
N PRO A 47 21.91 -20.09 13.10
CA PRO A 47 20.56 -20.56 13.41
C PRO A 47 19.95 -19.98 14.69
N SER A 48 20.76 -19.49 15.62
CA SER A 48 20.26 -18.90 16.87
C SER A 48 19.56 -17.55 16.63
N SER A 49 19.94 -16.84 15.56
CA SER A 49 19.35 -15.55 15.16
C SER A 49 17.99 -15.67 14.47
N MET A 50 17.60 -16.86 14.01
CA MET A 50 16.40 -17.08 13.16
C MET A 50 15.13 -16.46 13.74
N SER A 51 14.83 -16.75 15.01
CA SER A 51 13.60 -16.27 15.66
C SER A 51 13.58 -14.75 15.78
N SER A 52 14.73 -14.16 16.12
CA SER A 52 14.89 -12.71 16.21
C SER A 52 14.75 -12.05 14.84
N MET A 53 15.43 -12.56 13.82
CA MET A 53 15.38 -12.02 12.46
C MET A 53 13.97 -12.00 11.89
N PHE A 54 13.18 -13.06 12.10
CA PHE A 54 11.79 -13.10 11.65
C PHE A 54 10.87 -12.15 12.43
N ALA A 55 11.12 -11.97 13.74
CA ALA A 55 10.37 -11.03 14.55
C ALA A 55 10.67 -9.58 14.13
N VAL A 56 11.95 -9.23 13.97
CA VAL A 56 12.41 -7.91 13.48
C VAL A 56 11.82 -7.64 12.10
N PHE A 57 11.87 -8.61 11.17
CA PHE A 57 11.31 -8.44 9.82
C PHE A 57 9.83 -8.06 9.82
N LYS A 58 9.02 -8.66 10.69
CA LYS A 58 7.59 -8.31 10.80
C LYS A 58 7.38 -6.86 11.23
N VAL A 59 8.20 -6.36 12.14
CA VAL A 59 8.15 -4.96 12.60
C VAL A 59 8.63 -4.02 11.49
N VAL A 60 9.84 -4.24 10.96
CA VAL A 60 10.43 -3.38 9.92
C VAL A 60 9.55 -3.32 8.67
N ARG A 61 8.88 -4.41 8.29
CA ARG A 61 7.91 -4.41 7.18
C ARG A 61 6.77 -3.41 7.40
N GLN A 62 6.21 -3.37 8.61
CA GLN A 62 5.15 -2.41 8.96
C GLN A 62 5.68 -0.98 8.96
N LEU A 63 6.88 -0.75 9.52
CA LEU A 63 7.53 0.56 9.49
C LEU A 63 7.76 1.06 8.06
N HIS A 64 8.29 0.21 7.18
CA HIS A 64 8.54 0.56 5.79
C HIS A 64 7.26 0.79 4.98
N GLU A 65 6.20 0.05 5.28
CA GLU A 65 4.88 0.31 4.70
C GLU A 65 4.36 1.70 5.12
N MET A 66 4.52 2.10 6.39
CA MET A 66 4.20 3.46 6.84
C MET A 66 5.03 4.53 6.13
N LEU A 67 6.33 4.32 5.92
CA LEU A 67 7.18 5.25 5.17
C LEU A 67 6.70 5.46 3.73
N TRP A 68 6.16 4.42 3.10
CA TRP A 68 5.59 4.52 1.77
C TRP A 68 4.38 5.47 1.74
N TYR A 69 3.49 5.35 2.73
CA TYR A 69 2.32 6.23 2.85
C TYR A 69 2.71 7.66 3.23
N LEU A 70 3.64 7.83 4.16
CA LEU A 70 4.14 9.15 4.57
C LEU A 70 4.81 9.90 3.41
N ALA A 71 5.61 9.20 2.60
CA ALA A 71 6.23 9.78 1.42
C ALA A 71 5.19 10.29 0.41
N GLU A 72 4.08 9.56 0.22
CA GLU A 72 2.96 10.07 -0.57
C GLU A 72 2.28 11.26 0.09
N ALA A 73 1.93 11.17 1.37
CA ALA A 73 1.24 12.23 2.09
C ALA A 73 2.01 13.55 2.00
N ARG A 74 3.33 13.49 2.17
CA ARG A 74 4.25 14.62 2.05
C ARG A 74 4.25 15.26 0.67
N GLN A 75 4.06 14.48 -0.39
CA GLN A 75 3.97 14.97 -1.78
C GLN A 75 2.60 15.55 -2.14
N ARG A 76 1.54 15.10 -1.44
CA ARG A 76 0.15 15.49 -1.73
C ARG A 76 -0.27 16.75 -0.99
N THR A 77 0.23 16.95 0.22
CA THR A 77 -0.14 18.10 1.04
C THR A 77 0.56 19.39 0.60
N PHE A 78 -0.18 20.49 0.61
CA PHE A 78 0.34 21.85 0.50
C PHE A 78 0.29 22.59 1.85
N ASP A 79 -0.30 21.97 2.87
CA ASP A 79 -0.34 22.51 4.22
C ASP A 79 1.05 22.35 4.88
N PRO A 80 1.69 23.46 5.34
CA PRO A 80 3.00 23.41 5.98
C PRO A 80 3.05 22.61 7.28
N GLU A 81 1.97 22.58 8.06
CA GLU A 81 1.89 21.84 9.33
C GLU A 81 1.80 20.35 9.06
N LEU A 82 0.94 19.92 8.13
CA LEU A 82 0.85 18.52 7.71
C LEU A 82 2.15 18.03 7.06
N ALA A 83 2.82 18.90 6.28
CA ALA A 83 4.12 18.59 5.69
C ALA A 83 5.18 18.34 6.77
N ALA A 84 5.27 19.21 7.78
CA ALA A 84 6.21 19.06 8.89
C ALA A 84 5.90 17.81 9.73
N ALA A 85 4.63 17.52 9.98
CA ALA A 85 4.21 16.31 10.68
C ALA A 85 4.60 15.03 9.91
N ALA A 86 4.43 15.02 8.58
CA ALA A 86 4.86 13.91 7.73
C ALA A 86 6.37 13.69 7.78
N ASP A 87 7.15 14.77 7.75
CA ASP A 87 8.62 14.71 7.83
C ASP A 87 9.06 14.18 9.22
N HIS A 88 8.50 14.69 10.31
CA HIS A 88 8.81 14.22 11.67
C HIS A 88 8.45 12.75 11.90
N LEU A 89 7.26 12.31 11.47
CA LEU A 89 6.86 10.91 11.56
C LEU A 89 7.75 10.01 10.70
N SER A 90 8.15 10.47 9.52
CA SER A 90 9.07 9.74 8.65
C SER A 90 10.42 9.55 9.32
N GLU A 91 10.99 10.59 9.92
CA GLU A 91 12.24 10.52 10.67
C GLU A 91 12.16 9.53 11.84
N GLY A 92 11.08 9.59 12.63
CA GLY A 92 10.85 8.67 13.74
C GLY A 92 10.74 7.21 13.29
N VAL A 93 9.98 6.95 12.22
CA VAL A 93 9.81 5.60 11.66
C VAL A 93 11.12 5.08 11.04
N VAL A 94 11.91 5.92 10.36
CA VAL A 94 13.24 5.56 9.86
C VAL A 94 14.18 5.20 11.01
N ALA A 95 14.22 6.01 12.06
CA ALA A 95 15.07 5.75 13.23
C ALA A 95 14.71 4.42 13.91
N ALA A 96 13.41 4.14 14.06
CA ALA A 96 12.93 2.87 14.59
C ALA A 96 13.32 1.68 13.69
N ALA A 97 13.18 1.82 12.37
CA ALA A 97 13.47 0.75 11.41
C ALA A 97 14.97 0.42 11.29
N GLN A 98 15.84 1.40 11.56
CA GLN A 98 17.30 1.25 11.47
C GLN A 98 17.97 0.90 12.81
N GLY A 99 17.19 0.76 13.88
CA GLY A 99 17.69 0.32 15.18
C GLY A 99 18.25 -1.10 15.18
N ASP A 100 18.95 -1.45 16.26
CA ASP A 100 19.30 -2.84 16.53
C ASP A 100 18.06 -3.71 16.77
N ALA A 101 18.25 -5.03 16.80
CA ALA A 101 17.13 -5.96 16.95
C ALA A 101 16.29 -5.69 18.22
N SER A 102 16.91 -5.33 19.34
CA SER A 102 16.21 -4.99 20.58
C SER A 102 15.35 -3.73 20.45
N THR A 103 15.90 -2.69 19.82
CA THR A 103 15.23 -1.41 19.62
C THR A 103 14.03 -1.56 18.69
N VAL A 104 14.22 -2.27 17.57
CA VAL A 104 13.13 -2.59 16.64
C VAL A 104 12.02 -3.36 17.35
N LEU A 105 12.36 -4.40 18.12
CA LEU A 105 11.36 -5.21 18.82
C LEU A 105 10.66 -4.49 19.97
N ALA A 106 11.30 -3.46 20.54
CA ALA A 106 10.71 -2.61 21.57
C ALA A 106 9.89 -1.44 20.98
N THR A 107 9.85 -1.29 19.66
CA THR A 107 9.11 -0.20 19.01
C THR A 107 7.62 -0.34 19.26
N ASP A 108 6.98 0.72 19.73
CA ASP A 108 5.52 0.81 19.85
C ASP A 108 4.90 1.09 18.47
N VAL A 109 4.71 0.00 17.72
CA VAL A 109 4.14 0.05 16.36
C VAL A 109 2.69 0.52 16.39
N GLU A 110 1.93 0.24 17.45
CA GLU A 110 0.53 0.61 17.54
C GLU A 110 0.37 2.12 17.63
N THR A 111 1.14 2.77 18.51
CA THR A 111 1.16 4.23 18.65
C THR A 111 1.60 4.90 17.35
N LEU A 112 2.72 4.46 16.76
CA LEU A 112 3.20 5.00 15.48
C LEU A 112 2.17 4.85 14.36
N HIS A 113 1.54 3.68 14.25
CA HIS A 113 0.50 3.45 13.26
C HIS A 113 -0.72 4.35 13.48
N GLY A 114 -1.10 4.62 14.72
CA GLY A 114 -2.17 5.56 15.07
C GLY A 114 -1.87 6.98 14.61
N GLU A 115 -0.68 7.48 14.91
CA GLU A 115 -0.22 8.82 14.51
C GLU A 115 -0.11 8.97 13.00
N VAL A 116 0.52 8.00 12.33
CA VAL A 116 0.61 7.97 10.86
C VAL A 116 -0.79 7.95 10.27
N ARG A 117 -1.67 7.06 10.74
CA ARG A 117 -3.05 6.99 10.24
C ARG A 117 -3.75 8.33 10.34
N ALA A 118 -3.69 9.02 11.49
CA ALA A 118 -4.33 10.32 11.68
C ALA A 118 -3.88 11.34 10.62
N LEU A 119 -2.56 11.46 10.42
CA LEU A 119 -2.00 12.32 9.38
C LEU A 119 -2.48 11.96 7.97
N LEU A 120 -2.50 10.67 7.62
CA LEU A 120 -2.97 10.22 6.30
C LEU A 120 -4.46 10.56 6.09
N VAL A 121 -5.28 10.50 7.14
CA VAL A 121 -6.69 10.91 7.06
C VAL A 121 -6.81 12.38 6.72
N GLU A 122 -6.09 13.26 7.42
CA GLU A 122 -6.16 14.70 7.22
C GLU A 122 -5.70 15.09 5.81
N VAL A 123 -4.56 14.56 5.35
CA VAL A 123 -4.07 14.80 3.99
C VAL A 123 -5.03 14.27 2.92
N SER A 124 -5.68 13.13 3.18
CA SER A 124 -6.72 12.58 2.30
C SER A 124 -7.93 13.50 2.22
N GLU A 125 -8.45 13.96 3.36
CA GLU A 125 -9.61 14.85 3.43
C GLU A 125 -9.36 16.16 2.67
N ASP A 126 -8.21 16.81 2.87
CA ASP A 126 -7.81 18.00 2.14
C ASP A 126 -7.72 17.77 0.62
N THR A 127 -7.10 16.65 0.23
CA THR A 127 -6.96 16.31 -1.18
C THR A 127 -8.32 16.06 -1.82
N ARG A 128 -9.21 15.35 -1.12
CA ARG A 128 -10.55 14.98 -1.61
C ARG A 128 -11.53 16.14 -1.61
N ALA A 129 -11.39 17.11 -0.69
CA ALA A 129 -12.22 18.32 -0.66
C ALA A 129 -12.20 19.07 -2.00
N SER A 130 -11.07 19.04 -2.72
CA SER A 130 -10.94 19.64 -4.05
C SER A 130 -11.78 18.96 -5.15
N TYR A 131 -12.29 17.75 -4.91
CA TYR A 131 -13.07 16.95 -5.87
C TYR A 131 -14.57 16.89 -5.53
N GLY A 132 -14.98 17.35 -4.34
CA GLY A 132 -16.34 17.26 -3.81
C GLY A 132 -17.22 18.50 -3.96
N ALA A 133 -16.76 19.57 -4.61
CA ALA A 133 -17.45 20.87 -4.64
C ALA A 133 -18.64 20.97 -5.61
N GLU A 134 -18.79 20.07 -6.59
CA GLU A 134 -19.85 20.15 -7.60
C GLU A 134 -20.52 18.80 -7.85
N ASP A 135 -21.76 18.67 -7.34
CA ASP A 135 -22.85 17.85 -7.87
C ASP A 135 -22.50 16.40 -8.27
N GLN A 136 -22.10 15.59 -7.30
CA GLN A 136 -21.95 14.15 -7.51
C GLN A 136 -23.29 13.45 -7.24
N GLN A 137 -23.89 12.87 -8.29
CA GLN A 137 -24.70 11.66 -8.13
C GLN A 137 -23.79 10.56 -7.56
N THR A 138 -23.51 10.63 -6.26
CA THR A 138 -22.86 9.55 -5.53
C THR A 138 -23.78 8.34 -5.64
N PRO A 139 -23.29 7.18 -6.12
CA PRO A 139 -24.03 5.93 -6.03
C PRO A 139 -24.45 5.75 -4.57
N ASP A 140 -25.76 5.60 -4.36
CA ASP A 140 -26.46 5.63 -3.08
C ASP A 140 -25.67 4.97 -1.92
N GLY A 141 -25.28 5.77 -0.92
CA GLY A 141 -24.92 5.37 0.45
C GLY A 141 -23.78 4.37 0.72
N GLY A 142 -23.11 3.82 -0.30
CA GLY A 142 -22.20 2.68 -0.16
C GLY A 142 -20.69 2.99 -0.18
N LEU A 143 -20.28 4.21 -0.54
CA LEU A 143 -18.87 4.58 -0.74
C LEU A 143 -18.31 5.24 0.53
N GLN A 144 -18.02 4.42 1.54
CA GLN A 144 -17.52 4.84 2.85
C GLN A 144 -16.38 3.94 3.34
N PRO A 145 -15.61 4.37 4.35
CA PRO A 145 -14.60 3.52 4.98
C PRO A 145 -15.18 2.17 5.42
N GLY A 146 -14.47 1.08 5.09
CA GLY A 146 -14.85 -0.28 5.48
C GLY A 146 -16.07 -0.84 4.75
N ALA A 147 -16.57 -0.17 3.70
CA ALA A 147 -17.73 -0.65 2.96
C ALA A 147 -17.51 -2.06 2.37
N ASP A 148 -18.54 -2.90 2.47
CA ASP A 148 -18.58 -4.16 1.73
C ASP A 148 -19.07 -3.91 0.31
N LEU A 149 -18.13 -3.96 -0.63
CA LEU A 149 -18.34 -3.75 -2.06
C LEU A 149 -17.91 -4.99 -2.86
N MET A 150 -17.91 -6.17 -2.21
CA MET A 150 -17.49 -7.40 -2.85
C MET A 150 -18.38 -7.72 -4.05
N GLY A 151 -17.77 -7.89 -5.23
CA GLY A 151 -18.50 -8.13 -6.48
C GLY A 151 -19.40 -6.98 -6.94
N ALA A 152 -19.35 -5.81 -6.29
CA ALA A 152 -20.18 -4.67 -6.63
C ALA A 152 -19.94 -4.22 -8.08
N ASN A 153 -21.01 -3.84 -8.77
CA ASN A 153 -20.91 -3.29 -10.11
C ASN A 153 -20.77 -1.77 -10.07
N LEU A 154 -19.53 -1.29 -10.15
CA LEU A 154 -19.16 0.12 -10.08
C LEU A 154 -18.54 0.59 -11.40
N ALA A 155 -18.79 -0.09 -12.53
CA ALA A 155 -18.18 0.21 -13.81
C ALA A 155 -18.73 1.50 -14.44
N ASN A 156 -17.85 2.27 -15.09
CA ASN A 156 -18.12 3.58 -15.70
C ASN A 156 -18.68 4.61 -14.69
N GLN A 157 -18.40 4.42 -13.39
CA GLN A 157 -18.82 5.36 -12.35
C GLN A 157 -17.76 6.44 -12.16
N ARG A 158 -18.21 7.65 -11.86
CA ARG A 158 -17.35 8.73 -11.39
C ARG A 158 -17.28 8.63 -9.87
N LEU A 159 -16.19 8.03 -9.37
CA LEU A 159 -15.96 7.80 -7.94
C LEU A 159 -14.96 8.81 -7.37
N CYS A 160 -14.57 9.82 -8.15
CA CYS A 160 -13.49 10.75 -7.78
C CYS A 160 -13.70 11.39 -6.40
N GLY A 161 -12.67 11.34 -5.55
CA GLY A 161 -12.72 11.87 -4.19
C GLY A 161 -13.47 11.02 -3.16
N SER A 162 -13.96 9.83 -3.53
CA SER A 162 -14.62 8.91 -2.60
C SER A 162 -13.65 8.42 -1.51
N ASP A 163 -14.21 8.17 -0.34
CA ASP A 163 -13.49 7.55 0.78
C ASP A 163 -13.76 6.04 0.81
N LEU A 164 -12.81 5.23 0.34
CA LEU A 164 -12.91 3.77 0.32
C LEU A 164 -11.83 3.11 1.19
N ARG A 165 -11.35 3.82 2.22
CA ARG A 165 -10.37 3.29 3.16
C ARG A 165 -10.86 1.98 3.77
N GLY A 166 -10.06 0.92 3.67
CA GLY A 166 -10.42 -0.39 4.21
C GLY A 166 -11.63 -1.07 3.56
N ALA A 167 -12.16 -0.55 2.45
CA ALA A 167 -13.30 -1.18 1.77
C ALA A 167 -12.94 -2.55 1.18
N TYR A 168 -13.91 -3.47 1.19
CA TYR A 168 -13.78 -4.79 0.57
C TYR A 168 -14.22 -4.72 -0.88
N LEU A 169 -13.28 -4.56 -1.81
CA LEU A 169 -13.52 -4.45 -3.26
C LEU A 169 -13.22 -5.77 -3.99
N ILE A 170 -13.26 -6.89 -3.28
CA ILE A 170 -12.90 -8.22 -3.82
C ILE A 170 -13.82 -8.54 -5.00
N GLY A 171 -13.25 -8.73 -6.18
CA GLY A 171 -14.01 -9.01 -7.39
C GLY A 171 -14.92 -7.86 -7.89
N ALA A 172 -14.85 -6.66 -7.31
CA ALA A 172 -15.67 -5.53 -7.72
C ALA A 172 -15.37 -5.13 -9.19
N ASN A 173 -16.41 -4.79 -9.94
CA ASN A 173 -16.28 -4.32 -11.31
C ASN A 173 -16.09 -2.80 -11.32
N LEU A 174 -14.85 -2.35 -11.50
CA LEU A 174 -14.44 -0.93 -11.53
C LEU A 174 -14.00 -0.49 -12.94
N ARG A 175 -14.39 -1.25 -13.97
CA ARG A 175 -13.93 -0.99 -15.35
C ARG A 175 -14.33 0.41 -15.80
N LYS A 176 -13.39 1.13 -16.41
CA LYS A 176 -13.57 2.49 -16.95
C LYS A 176 -14.09 3.51 -15.92
N SER A 177 -13.92 3.24 -14.64
CA SER A 177 -14.33 4.16 -13.58
C SER A 177 -13.25 5.20 -13.32
N ASP A 178 -13.67 6.40 -12.96
CA ASP A 178 -12.77 7.45 -12.51
C ASP A 178 -12.55 7.30 -11.01
N LEU A 179 -11.34 6.87 -10.63
CA LEU A 179 -10.88 6.69 -9.26
C LEU A 179 -9.87 7.78 -8.84
N THR A 180 -9.86 8.91 -9.55
CA THR A 180 -9.00 10.05 -9.25
C THR A 180 -9.26 10.55 -7.82
N ALA A 181 -8.21 10.70 -7.02
CA ALA A 181 -8.29 11.12 -5.62
C ALA A 181 -9.17 10.22 -4.72
N VAL A 182 -9.52 9.00 -5.13
CA VAL A 182 -10.14 8.03 -4.23
C VAL A 182 -9.12 7.58 -3.19
N ASP A 183 -9.53 7.54 -1.92
CA ASP A 183 -8.72 6.97 -0.87
C ASP A 183 -8.88 5.45 -0.80
N LEU A 184 -7.78 4.73 -1.07
CA LEU A 184 -7.72 3.27 -1.07
C LEU A 184 -6.81 2.73 0.04
N LEU A 185 -6.49 3.52 1.07
CA LEU A 185 -5.68 3.08 2.20
C LEU A 185 -6.29 1.81 2.81
N GLY A 186 -5.55 0.71 2.77
CA GLY A 186 -5.98 -0.58 3.32
C GLY A 186 -7.16 -1.26 2.58
N ALA A 187 -7.62 -0.74 1.44
CA ALA A 187 -8.69 -1.38 0.67
C ALA A 187 -8.24 -2.73 0.07
N ASP A 188 -9.15 -3.70 0.06
CA ASP A 188 -8.89 -5.03 -0.50
C ASP A 188 -9.29 -5.12 -1.97
N LEU A 189 -8.31 -5.01 -2.86
CA LEU A 189 -8.50 -5.04 -4.32
C LEU A 189 -8.34 -6.44 -4.94
N ARG A 190 -8.36 -7.54 -4.16
CA ARG A 190 -8.16 -8.89 -4.72
C ARG A 190 -9.18 -9.20 -5.80
N GLY A 191 -8.72 -9.36 -7.04
CA GLY A 191 -9.57 -9.64 -8.20
C GLY A 191 -10.48 -8.48 -8.63
N ALA A 192 -10.32 -7.28 -8.08
CA ALA A 192 -11.03 -6.09 -8.56
C ALA A 192 -10.69 -5.83 -10.05
N GLN A 193 -11.69 -5.51 -10.86
CA GLN A 193 -11.57 -5.36 -12.31
C GLN A 193 -11.40 -3.88 -12.67
N LEU A 194 -10.16 -3.45 -12.86
CA LEU A 194 -9.72 -2.06 -13.11
C LEU A 194 -9.50 -1.72 -14.59
N HIS A 195 -9.88 -2.60 -15.53
CA HIS A 195 -9.64 -2.41 -16.97
C HIS A 195 -10.14 -1.02 -17.45
N GLY A 196 -9.22 -0.20 -17.99
CA GLY A 196 -9.48 1.18 -18.41
C GLY A 196 -9.86 2.16 -17.30
N ALA A 197 -9.74 1.81 -16.01
CA ALA A 197 -10.01 2.72 -14.90
C ALA A 197 -8.88 3.74 -14.72
N ASP A 198 -9.20 4.91 -14.18
CA ASP A 198 -8.22 5.94 -13.88
C ASP A 198 -7.91 6.00 -12.38
N LEU A 199 -6.77 5.43 -11.97
CA LEU A 199 -6.22 5.53 -10.61
C LEU A 199 -5.02 6.49 -10.56
N SER A 200 -4.76 7.27 -11.61
CA SER A 200 -3.52 8.06 -11.75
C SER A 200 -3.23 8.98 -10.56
N ARG A 201 -4.28 9.40 -9.84
CA ARG A 201 -4.19 10.21 -8.61
C ARG A 201 -4.88 9.57 -7.41
N ALA A 202 -5.19 8.27 -7.43
CA ALA A 202 -5.70 7.57 -6.25
C ALA A 202 -4.71 7.71 -5.07
N LEU A 203 -5.23 7.74 -3.85
CA LEU A 203 -4.44 7.94 -2.64
C LEU A 203 -4.14 6.60 -1.99
N TYR A 204 -2.91 6.46 -1.49
CA TYR A 204 -2.45 5.37 -0.64
C TYR A 204 -2.64 3.97 -1.21
N VAL A 205 -2.68 3.85 -2.54
CA VAL A 205 -2.63 2.58 -3.24
C VAL A 205 -1.19 2.08 -3.36
N THR A 206 -1.00 0.80 -3.08
CA THR A 206 0.31 0.11 -3.02
C THR A 206 0.48 -0.87 -4.18
N GLN A 207 1.74 -1.23 -4.47
CA GLN A 207 2.05 -2.22 -5.50
C GLN A 207 1.39 -3.59 -5.21
N PRO A 208 1.35 -4.11 -3.97
CA PRO A 208 0.54 -5.28 -3.63
C PRO A 208 -0.93 -5.17 -4.04
N GLN A 209 -1.61 -4.08 -3.72
CA GLN A 209 -3.03 -3.92 -4.09
C GLN A 209 -3.23 -3.97 -5.61
N ILE A 210 -2.34 -3.31 -6.37
CA ILE A 210 -2.31 -3.37 -7.84
C ILE A 210 -2.00 -4.79 -8.35
N ASN A 211 -1.01 -5.47 -7.77
CA ASN A 211 -0.66 -6.84 -8.12
C ASN A 211 -1.83 -7.81 -7.86
N ALA A 212 -2.72 -7.51 -6.91
CA ALA A 212 -3.87 -8.34 -6.56
C ALA A 212 -5.06 -8.15 -7.51
N ALA A 213 -5.14 -7.01 -8.19
CA ALA A 213 -6.22 -6.64 -9.09
C ALA A 213 -5.98 -7.11 -10.55
N GLU A 214 -7.00 -6.94 -11.37
CA GLU A 214 -7.00 -7.19 -12.81
C GLU A 214 -7.14 -5.86 -13.55
N GLY A 215 -6.16 -5.48 -14.37
CA GLY A 215 -6.19 -4.28 -15.18
C GLY A 215 -5.76 -4.59 -16.61
N ASP A 216 -5.51 -3.53 -17.38
CA ASP A 216 -5.06 -3.58 -18.77
C ASP A 216 -4.06 -2.46 -19.08
N PRO A 217 -3.45 -2.40 -20.28
CA PRO A 217 -2.54 -1.32 -20.66
C PRO A 217 -3.17 0.09 -20.60
N HIS A 218 -4.50 0.19 -20.65
CA HIS A 218 -5.24 1.45 -20.58
C HIS A 218 -5.55 1.89 -19.15
N THR A 219 -5.36 1.03 -18.16
CA THR A 219 -5.55 1.36 -16.74
C THR A 219 -4.49 2.38 -16.33
N LEU A 220 -4.91 3.53 -15.81
CA LEU A 220 -3.98 4.58 -15.39
C LEU A 220 -3.62 4.37 -13.93
N LEU A 221 -2.32 4.42 -13.62
CA LEU A 221 -1.78 4.19 -12.28
C LEU A 221 -0.99 5.41 -11.81
N PRO A 222 -0.84 5.62 -10.50
CA PRO A 222 0.11 6.59 -9.97
C PRO A 222 1.52 6.31 -10.52
N PRO A 223 2.33 7.35 -10.85
CA PRO A 223 3.62 7.17 -11.52
C PRO A 223 4.63 6.26 -10.81
N ARG A 224 4.51 6.11 -9.49
CA ARG A 224 5.37 5.27 -8.65
C ARG A 224 5.03 3.78 -8.68
N LEU A 225 3.90 3.41 -9.29
CA LEU A 225 3.45 2.02 -9.39
C LEU A 225 3.67 1.49 -10.80
N THR A 226 3.99 0.21 -10.89
CA THR A 226 4.21 -0.47 -12.15
C THR A 226 3.01 -1.35 -12.48
N LYS A 227 2.61 -1.36 -13.75
CA LYS A 227 1.61 -2.32 -14.24
C LYS A 227 2.15 -3.75 -14.09
N PRO A 228 1.45 -4.65 -13.41
CA PRO A 228 1.83 -6.06 -13.34
C PRO A 228 1.88 -6.67 -14.74
N ALA A 229 2.77 -7.65 -14.95
CA ALA A 229 2.92 -8.32 -16.25
C ALA A 229 1.67 -9.12 -16.69
N HIS A 230 0.71 -9.35 -15.78
CA HIS A 230 -0.56 -10.03 -16.07
C HIS A 230 -1.70 -9.09 -16.43
N TRP A 231 -1.43 -7.78 -16.53
CA TRP A 231 -2.36 -6.77 -17.03
C TRP A 231 -2.17 -6.59 -18.54
#